data_AF-A0A8S1XFA9-F1
#
_entry.id   AF-A0A8S1XFA9-F1
#
_cell.length_a   1.000
_cell.length_b   1.000
_cell.length_c   1.000
_cell.angle_alpha   90.00
_cell.angle_beta   90.00
_cell.angle_gamma   90.00
#
_symmetry.space_group_name_H-M   'P 1'
#
loop_
_entity.id
_entity.type
_entity.pdbx_description
1 polymer ?
#
loop_
_entity_poly.entity_id
_entity_poly.type
_entity_poly.pdbx_seq_one_letter_code
_entity_poly.pdbx_strand_id
1 'polypeptide(L)'
;MYINICGSTSYQCVTQDEKQIIVRNEKSTQNIIIAENDECDFYSKQHDYAKNDLMLINENNPFAGVVLKLQGVEDDENMELLLICSNSDTFEIQTPCEQDYCIKHNSVCPILVTNPIMKFYQYLYIPLGVIFILLGIALMIFGFQFLRFTTVLLAFMIGTAIYTIVLGEAVLDQDSSNFAIIIIFCSGIGVGIIYANTTYVRYLLGVFNMGLIFGVVLSLLMQPLFLHLFNSHPMFLTLTLTFSISGLLFGFLACKFLNTFGIGATALAGSYLFIKPIGWFASGYPNEIYLVKRAFYGFEKEINFRFYLYFSSIMVLTIGSVFYQYRQLRKRMSMDEMFAYKEMDYCEMGNFEKANKSEVKGFADETEVVMQSVQFVKKLSEKGKRKSDSSDQSQ
;
A
#
# COMPACT_ATOMS: atom_id res chain seq x y z
N MET A 1 -12.32 19.29 14.89
CA MET A 1 -13.31 18.90 13.88
C MET A 1 -13.69 20.16 13.13
N TYR A 2 -13.32 20.29 11.86
CA TYR A 2 -13.69 21.46 11.05
C TYR A 2 -14.72 20.98 10.04
N ILE A 3 -15.98 21.37 10.21
CA ILE A 3 -17.05 21.11 9.23
C ILE A 3 -17.00 22.28 8.26
N ASN A 4 -16.63 22.01 7.01
CA ASN A 4 -16.56 23.04 5.98
C ASN A 4 -17.87 23.01 5.19
N ILE A 5 -18.84 23.82 5.61
CA ILE A 5 -20.15 23.94 4.94
C ILE A 5 -20.00 24.87 3.73
N CYS A 6 -19.21 24.49 2.73
CA CYS A 6 -19.09 25.28 1.50
C CYS A 6 -19.41 24.41 0.27
N GLY A 7 -20.68 24.41 -0.14
CA GLY A 7 -21.09 23.94 -1.47
C GLY A 7 -20.97 25.07 -2.49
N SER A 8 -20.45 24.79 -3.69
CA SER A 8 -20.30 25.75 -4.79
C SER A 8 -21.40 25.55 -5.84
N THR A 9 -22.64 25.97 -5.58
CA THR A 9 -23.69 26.09 -6.62
C THR A 9 -24.72 27.15 -6.22
N SER A 10 -25.33 27.77 -7.24
CA SER A 10 -26.35 28.81 -7.13
C SER A 10 -27.62 28.29 -6.44
N TYR A 11 -28.08 29.06 -5.46
CA TYR A 11 -29.21 28.78 -4.56
C TYR A 11 -30.53 28.47 -5.28
N GLN A 12 -31.26 27.44 -4.82
CA GLN A 12 -32.69 27.29 -5.06
C GLN A 12 -33.42 27.39 -3.71
N CYS A 13 -34.38 28.31 -3.61
CA CYS A 13 -35.28 28.41 -2.47
C CYS A 13 -36.18 27.17 -2.44
N VAL A 14 -36.17 26.42 -1.34
CA VAL A 14 -37.13 25.34 -1.11
C VAL A 14 -38.18 25.87 -0.14
N THR A 15 -39.39 26.10 -0.66
CA THR A 15 -40.54 26.54 0.13
C THR A 15 -41.32 25.33 0.61
N GLN A 16 -41.46 25.18 1.93
CA GLN A 16 -42.41 24.23 2.50
C GLN A 16 -42.97 24.83 3.80
N ASP A 17 -44.20 25.36 3.71
CA ASP A 17 -45.06 25.94 4.77
C ASP A 17 -44.46 27.02 5.70
N GLU A 18 -44.99 28.25 5.59
CA GLU A 18 -44.86 29.49 6.41
C GLU A 18 -43.46 29.97 6.88
N LYS A 19 -42.40 29.15 6.82
CA LYS A 19 -41.02 29.51 7.18
C LYS A 19 -40.06 29.10 6.07
N GLN A 20 -39.20 30.01 5.64
CA GLN A 20 -38.18 29.77 4.61
C GLN A 20 -36.79 29.83 5.24
N ILE A 21 -35.92 28.86 4.98
CA ILE A 21 -34.50 28.95 5.37
C ILE A 21 -33.70 29.28 4.11
N ILE A 22 -33.07 30.45 4.09
CA ILE A 22 -32.23 30.97 3.00
C ILE A 22 -30.78 31.00 3.48
N VAL A 23 -29.91 30.18 2.88
CA VAL A 23 -28.48 30.22 3.17
C VAL A 23 -27.79 31.10 2.14
N ARG A 24 -27.29 32.29 2.52
CA ARG A 24 -26.58 33.21 1.62
C ARG A 24 -25.06 33.05 1.80
N ASN A 25 -24.33 32.89 0.69
CA ASN A 25 -22.86 32.83 0.67
C ASN A 25 -22.31 33.96 -0.21
N GLU A 26 -22.23 35.17 0.34
CA GLU A 26 -21.40 36.23 -0.24
C GLU A 26 -20.01 36.10 0.36
N LYS A 27 -19.05 35.76 -0.52
CA LYS A 27 -17.60 35.65 -0.29
C LYS A 27 -17.15 36.10 1.11
N SER A 28 -17.05 35.12 2.00
CA SER A 28 -16.42 35.15 3.34
C SER A 28 -17.29 35.39 4.58
N THR A 29 -18.61 35.44 4.50
CA THR A 29 -19.48 35.36 5.71
C THR A 29 -20.71 34.52 5.43
N GLN A 30 -20.79 33.34 6.05
CA GLN A 30 -21.97 32.49 5.96
C GLN A 30 -23.01 33.00 6.95
N ASN A 31 -24.11 33.53 6.42
CA ASN A 31 -25.26 33.89 7.24
C ASN A 31 -26.38 32.91 6.92
N ILE A 32 -26.84 32.17 7.92
CA ILE A 32 -28.11 31.45 7.86
C ILE A 32 -29.19 32.51 8.05
N ILE A 33 -29.99 32.74 7.01
CA ILE A 33 -31.13 33.65 7.05
C ILE A 33 -32.35 32.75 7.21
N ILE A 34 -33.11 32.93 8.29
CA ILE A 34 -34.42 32.31 8.46
C ILE A 34 -35.41 33.41 8.15
N ALA A 35 -36.20 33.23 7.10
CA ALA A 35 -37.26 34.14 6.71
C ALA A 35 -38.59 33.59 7.25
N GLU A 36 -39.18 34.33 8.18
CA GLU A 36 -40.50 34.05 8.75
C GLU A 36 -41.40 35.25 8.41
N ASN A 37 -42.56 35.01 7.80
CA ASN A 37 -43.53 36.07 7.41
C ASN A 37 -42.97 37.19 6.48
N ASP A 38 -42.23 36.84 5.43
CA ASP A 38 -41.63 37.78 4.45
C ASP A 38 -40.57 38.75 5.01
N GLU A 39 -40.24 38.70 6.31
CA GLU A 39 -39.11 39.41 6.90
C GLU A 39 -37.90 38.46 7.01
N CYS A 40 -36.75 38.92 6.50
CA CYS A 40 -35.49 38.18 6.52
C CYS A 40 -34.67 38.65 7.72
N ASP A 41 -34.75 37.94 8.85
CA ASP A 41 -33.93 38.25 10.01
C ASP A 41 -32.64 37.43 10.03
N PHE A 42 -31.54 38.12 10.34
CA PHE A 42 -30.24 37.48 10.53
C PHE A 42 -30.25 36.77 11.88
N TYR A 43 -30.31 35.44 11.86
CA TYR A 43 -30.36 34.63 13.07
C TYR A 43 -29.05 34.65 13.89
N SER A 44 -27.96 35.19 13.33
CA SER A 44 -26.66 35.26 13.98
C SER A 44 -25.93 36.55 13.61
N LYS A 45 -25.54 37.33 14.63
CA LYS A 45 -24.40 38.24 14.50
C LYS A 45 -23.16 37.36 14.40
N GLN A 46 -22.43 37.50 13.30
CA GLN A 46 -21.11 36.96 12.99
C GLN A 46 -20.31 36.52 14.25
N HIS A 47 -20.60 35.32 14.73
CA HIS A 47 -19.85 34.70 15.81
C HIS A 47 -18.93 33.66 15.18
N ASP A 48 -17.63 33.76 15.48
CA ASP A 48 -16.74 32.61 15.39
C ASP A 48 -17.39 31.50 16.21
N TYR A 49 -18.08 30.57 15.54
CA TYR A 49 -18.70 29.42 16.20
C TYR A 49 -17.65 28.78 17.08
N ALA A 50 -17.87 28.81 18.39
CA ALA A 50 -16.94 28.18 19.30
C ALA A 50 -16.98 26.69 18.99
N LYS A 51 -15.82 26.03 19.03
CA LYS A 51 -15.69 24.56 18.83
C LYS A 51 -16.65 23.75 19.73
N ASN A 52 -17.22 24.37 20.77
CA ASN A 52 -18.12 23.79 21.75
C ASN A 52 -19.61 23.78 21.30
N ASP A 53 -19.98 24.50 20.25
CA ASP A 53 -21.39 24.65 19.84
C ASP A 53 -21.86 23.50 18.91
N LEU A 54 -20.92 22.62 18.52
CA LEU A 54 -21.15 21.43 17.70
C LEU A 54 -21.06 20.19 18.57
N MET A 55 -22.20 19.53 18.79
CA MET A 55 -22.27 18.25 19.51
C MET A 55 -22.57 17.12 18.52
N LEU A 56 -21.94 15.96 18.67
CA LEU A 56 -22.31 14.79 17.89
C LEU A 56 -23.64 14.24 18.39
N ILE A 57 -24.55 13.88 17.48
CA ILE A 57 -25.83 13.25 17.85
C ILE A 57 -25.59 11.95 18.62
N ASN A 58 -24.54 11.21 18.23
CA ASN A 58 -24.12 10.00 18.89
C ASN A 58 -22.59 9.90 18.86
N GLU A 59 -21.94 9.89 20.03
CA GLU A 59 -20.48 9.76 20.13
C GLU A 59 -19.94 8.47 19.50
N ASN A 60 -20.73 7.39 19.53
CA ASN A 60 -20.36 6.10 18.94
C ASN A 60 -20.61 6.03 17.42
N ASN A 61 -21.43 6.93 16.88
CA ASN A 61 -21.73 7.03 15.45
C ASN A 61 -21.61 8.49 14.98
N PRO A 62 -20.38 8.98 14.70
CA PRO A 62 -20.16 10.37 14.32
C PRO A 62 -20.87 10.75 13.02
N PHE A 63 -21.25 9.76 12.21
CA PHE A 63 -21.99 10.00 11.00
C PHE A 63 -23.50 10.06 11.20
N ALA A 64 -24.04 9.80 12.39
CA ALA A 64 -25.45 10.08 12.68
C ALA A 64 -25.78 11.55 12.39
N GLY A 65 -24.78 12.43 12.54
CA GLY A 65 -24.88 13.85 12.28
C GLY A 65 -24.34 14.67 13.44
N VAL A 66 -24.56 15.97 13.38
CA VAL A 66 -24.18 16.92 14.42
C VAL A 66 -25.38 17.77 14.79
N VAL A 67 -25.52 18.06 16.08
CA VAL A 67 -26.43 19.06 16.62
C VAL A 67 -25.65 20.37 16.67
N LEU A 68 -26.14 21.38 15.95
CA LEU A 68 -25.64 22.74 16.06
C LEU A 68 -26.59 23.53 16.96
N LYS A 69 -26.09 23.99 18.11
CA LYS A 69 -26.86 24.85 19.01
C LYS A 69 -26.65 26.29 18.59
N LEU A 70 -27.71 26.94 18.14
CA LEU A 70 -27.73 28.35 17.79
C LEU A 70 -28.38 29.11 18.94
N GLN A 71 -27.62 30.01 19.56
CA GLN A 71 -28.14 30.91 20.58
C GLN A 71 -28.73 32.14 19.88
N GLY A 72 -30.03 32.39 20.09
CA GLY A 72 -30.75 33.52 19.54
C GLY A 72 -30.25 34.87 20.08
N VAL A 73 -30.69 35.95 19.43
CA VAL A 73 -30.37 37.33 19.83
C VAL A 73 -31.17 37.74 21.07
N GLU A 74 -32.34 37.16 21.29
CA GLU A 74 -33.09 37.27 22.55
C GLU A 74 -32.72 36.12 23.50
N ASP A 75 -32.56 36.44 24.78
CA ASP A 75 -31.91 35.61 25.81
C ASP A 75 -32.57 34.24 26.07
N ASP A 76 -33.75 33.97 25.51
CA ASP A 76 -34.52 32.74 25.75
C ASP A 76 -34.71 31.83 24.51
N GLU A 77 -34.29 32.23 23.29
CA GLU A 77 -34.50 31.43 22.09
C GLU A 77 -33.25 30.63 21.69
N ASN A 78 -33.15 29.40 22.19
CA ASN A 78 -32.14 28.44 21.71
C ASN A 78 -32.75 27.59 20.59
N MET A 79 -32.17 27.65 19.39
CA MET A 79 -32.55 26.78 18.28
C MET A 79 -31.53 25.64 18.15
N GLU A 80 -32.01 24.39 18.17
CA GLU A 80 -31.18 23.22 17.89
C GLU A 80 -31.39 22.77 16.44
N LEU A 81 -30.34 22.88 15.62
CA LEU A 81 -30.36 22.44 14.24
C LEU A 81 -29.75 21.04 14.14
N LEU A 82 -30.57 20.05 13.78
CA LEU A 82 -30.12 18.68 13.59
C LEU A 82 -29.60 18.50 12.16
N LEU A 83 -28.29 18.46 12.02
CA LEU A 83 -27.64 18.24 10.73
C LEU A 83 -27.37 16.74 10.59
N ILE A 84 -28.11 16.05 9.73
CA ILE A 84 -27.98 14.60 9.48
C ILE A 84 -27.12 14.39 8.22
N CYS A 85 -26.10 13.54 8.31
CA CYS A 85 -25.33 13.12 7.15
C CYS A 85 -26.20 12.25 6.22
N SER A 86 -26.36 12.67 4.97
CA SER A 86 -27.07 11.92 3.94
C SER A 86 -26.24 11.85 2.66
N ASN A 87 -26.40 10.79 1.87
CA ASN A 87 -25.78 10.68 0.56
C ASN A 87 -26.43 11.59 -0.49
N SER A 88 -27.55 12.23 -0.15
CA SER A 88 -28.26 13.15 -1.03
C SER A 88 -27.44 14.43 -1.21
N ASP A 89 -27.18 14.78 -2.47
CA ASP A 89 -26.61 16.09 -2.85
C ASP A 89 -27.68 17.20 -2.81
N THR A 90 -28.96 16.84 -2.62
CA THR A 90 -30.04 17.80 -2.41
C THR A 90 -30.29 18.00 -0.92
N PHE A 91 -30.50 19.25 -0.52
CA PHE A 91 -30.91 19.58 0.83
C PHE A 91 -32.35 19.12 1.07
N GLU A 92 -32.52 18.04 1.82
CA GLU A 92 -33.83 17.57 2.26
C GLU A 92 -34.08 18.12 3.66
N ILE A 93 -35.06 19.02 3.76
CA ILE A 93 -35.57 19.53 5.03
C ILE A 93 -36.70 18.59 5.44
N GLN A 94 -36.58 17.92 6.60
CA GLN A 94 -37.64 17.07 7.14
C GLN A 94 -38.25 17.72 8.38
N THR A 95 -39.56 17.96 8.34
CA THR A 95 -40.39 18.40 9.47
C THR A 95 -41.58 17.45 9.63
N PRO A 96 -41.98 17.07 10.87
CA PRO A 96 -41.30 17.33 12.14
C PRO A 96 -40.25 16.25 12.45
N CYS A 97 -39.07 16.68 12.88
CA CYS A 97 -38.19 15.83 13.67
C CYS A 97 -38.56 15.95 15.15
N GLU A 98 -38.06 15.06 15.99
CA GLU A 98 -38.22 15.16 17.46
C GLU A 98 -37.58 16.45 18.03
N GLN A 99 -36.77 17.15 17.21
CA GLN A 99 -36.20 18.49 17.41
C GLN A 99 -36.51 19.39 16.20
N ASP A 100 -36.54 20.72 16.39
CA ASP A 100 -37.22 21.70 15.51
C ASP A 100 -36.93 21.61 14.00
N TYR A 101 -35.67 21.41 13.58
CA TYR A 101 -35.32 21.33 12.15
C TYR A 101 -34.24 20.28 11.86
N CYS A 102 -34.51 19.45 10.85
CA CYS A 102 -33.56 18.48 10.31
C CYS A 102 -33.11 18.85 8.91
N ILE A 103 -31.80 19.01 8.71
CA ILE A 103 -31.20 19.18 7.39
C ILE A 103 -30.38 17.93 7.05
N LYS A 104 -30.77 17.25 5.98
CA LYS A 104 -30.01 16.13 5.41
C LYS A 104 -29.18 16.63 4.24
N HIS A 105 -27.85 16.47 4.34
CA HIS A 105 -26.95 16.81 3.24
C HIS A 105 -25.59 16.10 3.35
N ASN A 106 -24.95 15.85 2.20
CA ASN A 106 -23.63 15.18 2.15
C ASN A 106 -22.50 16.04 2.73
N SER A 107 -22.61 17.38 2.70
CA SER A 107 -21.59 18.27 3.30
C SER A 107 -21.57 18.24 4.82
N VAL A 108 -22.65 17.76 5.45
CA VAL A 108 -22.76 17.61 6.91
C VAL A 108 -22.00 16.37 7.38
N CYS A 109 -21.79 15.41 6.49
CA CYS A 109 -21.08 14.19 6.81
C CYS A 109 -19.71 14.53 7.37
N PRO A 110 -19.35 13.97 8.55
CA PRO A 110 -18.04 14.21 9.11
C PRO A 110 -17.02 13.77 8.07
N ILE A 111 -16.25 14.73 7.57
CA ILE A 111 -14.97 14.40 6.96
C ILE A 111 -14.18 13.77 8.09
N LEU A 112 -14.06 12.43 8.09
CA LEU A 112 -13.20 11.77 9.04
C LEU A 112 -11.87 12.49 8.95
N VAL A 113 -11.49 13.15 10.04
CA VAL A 113 -10.27 13.91 10.11
C VAL A 113 -9.18 12.87 9.98
N THR A 114 -8.77 12.63 8.74
CA THR A 114 -7.68 11.73 8.43
C THR A 114 -6.49 12.27 9.19
N ASN A 115 -5.77 11.36 9.86
CA ASN A 115 -4.52 11.62 10.56
C ASN A 115 -3.75 12.78 9.89
N PRO A 116 -3.25 13.79 10.61
CA PRO A 116 -2.54 14.95 10.03
C PRO A 116 -1.54 14.60 8.94
N ILE A 117 -0.93 13.42 9.01
CA ILE A 117 -0.07 12.84 7.96
C ILE A 117 -0.76 12.70 6.61
N MET A 118 -2.01 12.23 6.56
CA MET A 118 -2.78 12.12 5.33
C MET A 118 -3.07 13.48 4.70
N LYS A 119 -3.31 14.53 5.51
CA LYS A 119 -3.41 15.90 4.99
C LYS A 119 -2.08 16.35 4.38
N PHE A 120 -0.96 16.00 5.02
CA PHE A 120 0.37 16.28 4.46
C PHE A 120 0.63 15.52 3.15
N TYR A 121 0.21 14.26 3.04
CA TYR A 121 0.22 13.52 1.78
C TYR A 121 -0.65 14.18 0.70
N GLN A 122 -1.81 14.73 1.07
CA GLN A 122 -2.65 15.51 0.15
C GLN A 122 -1.98 16.81 -0.29
N TYR A 123 -1.11 17.43 0.51
CA TYR A 123 -0.34 18.59 0.08
C TYR A 123 0.75 18.21 -0.94
N LEU A 124 1.40 17.07 -0.74
CA LEU A 124 2.48 16.56 -1.61
C LEU A 124 2.02 15.60 -2.71
N TYR A 125 0.72 15.52 -2.99
CA TYR A 125 0.17 14.47 -3.87
C TYR A 125 0.73 14.54 -5.30
N ILE A 126 1.04 15.73 -5.82
CA ILE A 126 1.59 15.90 -7.17
C ILE A 126 3.01 15.32 -7.28
N PRO A 127 4.03 15.82 -6.54
CA PRO A 127 5.38 15.29 -6.67
C PRO A 127 5.47 13.82 -6.26
N LEU A 128 4.79 13.43 -5.17
CA LEU A 128 4.78 12.04 -4.72
C LEU A 128 4.10 11.13 -5.75
N GLY A 129 3.02 11.61 -6.36
CA GLY A 129 2.29 10.85 -7.36
C GLY A 129 3.12 10.58 -8.61
N VAL A 130 3.87 11.57 -9.10
CA VAL A 130 4.81 11.38 -10.23
C VAL A 130 5.89 10.36 -9.88
N ILE A 131 6.48 10.46 -8.68
CA ILE A 131 7.50 9.50 -8.21
C ILE A 131 6.91 8.09 -8.16
N PHE A 132 5.71 7.90 -7.61
CA PHE A 132 5.07 6.59 -7.51
C PHE A 132 4.67 6.02 -8.87
N ILE A 133 4.25 6.84 -9.83
CA ILE A 133 4.00 6.39 -11.21
C ILE A 133 5.29 5.86 -11.85
N LEU A 134 6.38 6.62 -11.77
CA LEU A 134 7.68 6.19 -12.32
C LEU A 134 8.19 4.92 -11.64
N LEU A 135 8.06 4.86 -10.31
CA LEU A 135 8.45 3.70 -9.52
C LEU A 135 7.59 2.48 -9.85
N GLY A 136 6.28 2.68 -10.03
CA GLY A 136 5.34 1.64 -10.42
C GLY A 136 5.68 1.04 -11.78
N ILE A 137 5.97 1.88 -12.78
CA ILE A 137 6.43 1.42 -14.11
C ILE A 137 7.74 0.64 -13.99
N ALA A 138 8.71 1.17 -13.23
CA ALA A 138 10.00 0.50 -13.03
C ALA A 138 9.83 -0.88 -12.35
N LEU A 139 8.94 -0.99 -11.36
CA LEU A 139 8.63 -2.26 -10.68
C LEU A 139 7.86 -3.24 -11.57
N MET A 140 6.94 -2.76 -12.43
CA MET A 140 6.22 -3.61 -13.38
C MET A 140 7.15 -4.22 -14.44
N ILE A 141 8.14 -3.47 -14.93
CA ILE A 141 9.05 -3.91 -16.00
C ILE A 141 10.26 -4.65 -15.43
N PHE A 142 10.93 -4.06 -14.43
CA PHE A 142 12.23 -4.53 -13.93
C PHE A 142 12.19 -5.07 -12.49
N GLY A 143 10.99 -5.24 -11.93
CA GLY A 143 10.75 -5.68 -10.56
C GLY A 143 11.60 -6.87 -10.13
N PHE A 144 11.38 -7.99 -10.82
CA PHE A 144 12.11 -9.23 -10.57
C PHE A 144 13.56 -9.20 -11.06
N GLN A 145 13.85 -8.47 -12.14
CA GLN A 145 15.21 -8.38 -12.69
C GLN A 145 16.19 -7.80 -11.68
N PHE A 146 15.80 -6.76 -10.96
CA PHE A 146 16.63 -6.13 -9.93
C PHE A 146 16.14 -6.47 -8.54
N LEU A 147 15.91 -7.76 -8.27
CA LEU A 147 15.32 -8.24 -7.02
C LEU A 147 15.98 -7.63 -5.76
N ARG A 148 17.32 -7.48 -5.75
CA ARG A 148 18.03 -6.87 -4.61
C ARG A 148 17.70 -5.39 -4.43
N PHE A 149 17.59 -4.63 -5.50
CA PHE A 149 17.25 -3.20 -5.42
C PHE A 149 15.78 -3.02 -5.05
N THR A 150 14.91 -3.85 -5.62
CA THR A 150 13.47 -3.76 -5.37
C THR A 150 13.09 -4.17 -3.96
N THR A 151 13.73 -5.19 -3.38
CA THR A 151 13.50 -5.54 -1.96
C THR A 151 13.94 -4.43 -1.02
N VAL A 152 15.07 -3.76 -1.29
CA VAL A 152 15.56 -2.63 -0.49
C VAL A 152 14.63 -1.42 -0.61
N LEU A 153 14.22 -1.07 -1.82
CA LEU A 153 13.27 0.01 -2.09
C LEU A 153 11.92 -0.23 -1.40
N LEU A 154 11.39 -1.44 -1.51
CA LEU A 154 10.13 -1.81 -0.87
C LEU A 154 10.25 -1.82 0.66
N ALA A 155 11.37 -2.30 1.21
CA ALA A 155 11.64 -2.21 2.64
C ALA A 155 11.69 -0.74 3.09
N PHE A 156 12.37 0.15 2.36
CA PHE A 156 12.38 1.59 2.65
C PHE A 156 10.95 2.13 2.75
N MET A 157 10.10 1.85 1.76
CA MET A 157 8.71 2.29 1.73
C MET A 157 7.89 1.76 2.92
N ILE A 158 8.00 0.47 3.23
CA ILE A 158 7.31 -0.13 4.40
C ILE A 158 7.80 0.50 5.70
N GLY A 159 9.12 0.60 5.89
CA GLY A 159 9.71 1.11 7.12
C GLY A 159 9.30 2.56 7.39
N THR A 160 9.34 3.42 6.36
CA THR A 160 8.85 4.79 6.46
C THR A 160 7.35 4.84 6.71
N ALA A 161 6.54 4.07 5.98
CA ALA A 161 5.09 4.07 6.15
C ALA A 161 4.66 3.62 7.56
N ILE A 162 5.18 2.49 8.05
CA ILE A 162 4.84 1.96 9.38
C ILE A 162 5.27 2.96 10.46
N TYR A 163 6.50 3.47 10.40
CA TYR A 163 7.00 4.41 11.40
C TYR A 163 6.16 5.69 11.42
N THR A 164 5.91 6.29 10.26
CA THR A 164 5.13 7.53 10.17
C THR A 164 3.70 7.32 10.65
N ILE A 165 3.05 6.20 10.33
CA ILE A 165 1.70 5.90 10.83
C ILE A 165 1.71 5.74 12.36
N VAL A 166 2.57 4.89 12.91
CA VAL A 166 2.61 4.58 14.34
C VAL A 166 2.97 5.82 15.16
N LEU A 167 4.05 6.52 14.80
CA LEU A 167 4.47 7.71 15.53
C LEU A 167 3.48 8.86 15.33
N GLY A 168 2.89 8.94 14.14
CA GLY A 168 1.86 9.92 13.84
C GLY A 168 0.62 9.78 14.70
N GLU A 169 0.11 8.56 14.86
CA GLU A 169 -1.03 8.30 15.74
C GLU A 169 -0.68 8.47 17.21
N ALA A 170 0.57 8.21 17.62
CA ALA A 170 1.00 8.33 19.00
C ALA A 170 1.32 9.78 19.45
N VAL A 171 1.78 10.64 18.52
CA VAL A 171 2.35 11.96 18.86
C VAL A 171 1.57 13.14 18.28
N LEU A 172 0.89 13.00 17.14
CA LEU A 172 0.22 14.13 16.47
C LEU A 172 -1.25 14.23 16.91
N ASP A 173 -1.56 15.28 17.64
CA ASP A 173 -2.94 15.75 17.81
C ASP A 173 -3.45 16.47 16.56
N GLN A 174 -4.77 16.59 16.42
CA GLN A 174 -5.42 17.22 15.26
C GLN A 174 -4.99 18.68 15.01
N ASP A 175 -4.59 19.38 16.07
CA ASP A 175 -4.19 20.80 16.06
C ASP A 175 -2.65 20.96 16.05
N SER A 176 -1.91 19.89 15.75
CA SER A 176 -0.45 19.91 15.67
C SER A 176 0.07 20.85 14.57
N SER A 177 1.17 21.54 14.84
CA SER A 177 1.81 22.43 13.86
C SER A 177 2.37 21.65 12.67
N ASN A 178 2.36 22.28 11.48
CA ASN A 178 2.94 21.68 10.25
C ASN A 178 4.41 21.28 10.42
N PHE A 179 5.14 21.98 11.30
CA PHE A 179 6.55 21.68 11.59
C PHE A 179 6.72 20.31 12.25
N ALA A 180 5.83 19.94 13.19
CA ALA A 180 5.87 18.63 13.83
C ALA A 180 5.66 17.48 12.82
N ILE A 181 4.75 17.68 11.86
CA ILE A 181 4.46 16.69 10.81
C ILE A 181 5.69 16.46 9.92
N ILE A 182 6.38 17.54 9.53
CA ILE A 182 7.61 17.46 8.73
C ILE A 182 8.72 16.72 9.49
N ILE A 183 8.88 16.98 10.79
CA ILE A 183 9.86 16.27 11.62
C ILE A 183 9.58 14.77 11.63
N ILE A 184 8.34 14.36 11.87
CA ILE A 184 7.94 12.94 11.91
C ILE A 184 8.12 12.26 10.55
N PHE A 185 7.85 12.98 9.47
CA PHE A 185 8.08 12.48 8.12
C PHE A 185 9.57 12.29 7.83
N CYS A 186 10.41 13.29 8.15
CA CYS A 186 11.85 13.22 7.98
C CYS A 186 12.50 12.12 8.85
N SER A 187 12.06 11.96 10.11
CA SER A 187 12.54 10.86 10.95
C SER A 187 12.09 9.49 10.43
N GLY A 188 10.89 9.40 9.83
CA GLY A 188 10.41 8.20 9.16
C GLY A 188 11.24 7.81 7.93
N ILE A 189 11.72 8.77 7.15
CA ILE A 189 12.68 8.52 6.07
C ILE A 189 13.97 7.91 6.64
N GLY A 190 14.49 8.46 7.75
CA GLY A 190 15.67 7.94 8.44
C GLY A 190 15.51 6.46 8.86
N VAL A 191 14.39 6.12 9.51
CA VAL A 191 14.08 4.74 9.90
C VAL A 191 13.91 3.82 8.67
N GLY A 192 13.27 4.31 7.61
CA GLY A 192 13.17 3.61 6.34
C GLY A 192 14.53 3.23 5.77
N ILE A 193 15.50 4.15 5.77
CA ILE A 193 16.87 3.89 5.28
C ILE A 193 17.57 2.82 6.12
N ILE A 194 17.46 2.89 7.44
CA ILE A 194 18.06 1.89 8.36
C ILE A 194 17.46 0.50 8.09
N TYR A 195 16.14 0.42 7.92
CA TYR A 195 15.44 -0.82 7.64
C TYR A 195 15.76 -1.38 6.24
N ALA A 196 15.88 -0.51 5.24
CA ALA A 196 16.30 -0.86 3.89
C ALA A 196 17.75 -1.42 3.87
N ASN A 197 18.67 -0.78 4.60
CA ASN A 197 20.05 -1.27 4.75
C ASN A 197 20.10 -2.63 5.47
N THR A 198 19.29 -2.82 6.51
CA THR A 198 19.17 -4.11 7.21
C THR A 198 18.69 -5.21 6.24
N THR A 199 17.72 -4.89 5.39
CA THR A 199 17.19 -5.78 4.35
C THR A 199 18.23 -6.09 3.27
N TYR A 200 19.07 -5.11 2.91
CA TYR A 200 20.18 -5.31 1.97
C TYR A 200 21.17 -6.37 2.48
N VAL A 201 21.54 -6.30 3.77
CA VAL A 201 22.45 -7.27 4.40
C VAL A 201 21.79 -8.65 4.55
N ARG A 202 20.48 -8.69 4.86
CA ARG A 202 19.73 -9.92 5.10
C ARG A 202 18.76 -10.22 3.97
N TYR A 203 19.25 -10.88 2.91
CA TYR A 203 18.46 -11.21 1.73
C TYR A 203 17.12 -11.91 2.04
N LEU A 204 17.10 -12.86 2.99
CA LEU A 204 15.87 -13.57 3.37
C LEU A 204 14.78 -12.63 3.92
N LEU A 205 15.18 -11.57 4.63
CA LEU A 205 14.25 -10.54 5.11
C LEU A 205 13.62 -9.77 3.94
N GLY A 206 14.40 -9.52 2.88
CA GLY A 206 13.89 -8.87 1.67
C GLY A 206 12.85 -9.70 0.93
N VAL A 207 13.09 -11.01 0.85
CA VAL A 207 12.12 -11.97 0.27
C VAL A 207 10.84 -12.00 1.10
N PHE A 208 10.96 -12.04 2.42
CA PHE A 208 9.82 -11.96 3.32
C PHE A 208 9.01 -10.67 3.12
N ASN A 209 9.69 -9.51 3.00
CA ASN A 209 9.05 -8.22 2.78
C ASN A 209 8.28 -8.13 1.45
N MET A 210 8.76 -8.79 0.39
CA MET A 210 8.02 -8.90 -0.87
C MET A 210 6.69 -9.64 -0.68
N GLY A 211 6.73 -10.78 0.02
CA GLY A 211 5.52 -11.53 0.36
C GLY A 211 4.57 -10.74 1.26
N LEU A 212 5.10 -10.01 2.24
CA LEU A 212 4.32 -9.15 3.12
C LEU A 212 3.57 -8.06 2.34
N ILE A 213 4.24 -7.34 1.43
CA ILE A 213 3.59 -6.33 0.59
C ILE A 213 2.53 -6.95 -0.31
N PHE A 214 2.84 -8.09 -0.93
CA PHE A 214 1.87 -8.78 -1.76
C PHE A 214 0.60 -9.11 -0.96
N GLY A 215 0.74 -9.67 0.24
CA GLY A 215 -0.37 -9.98 1.12
C GLY A 215 -1.16 -8.74 1.55
N VAL A 216 -0.47 -7.69 2.00
CA VAL A 216 -1.11 -6.44 2.46
C VAL A 216 -1.85 -5.75 1.31
N VAL A 217 -1.24 -5.61 0.14
CA VAL A 217 -1.88 -4.98 -1.03
C VAL A 217 -3.06 -5.82 -1.51
N LEU A 218 -2.90 -7.14 -1.60
CA LEU A 218 -3.98 -8.03 -2.01
C LEU A 218 -5.16 -7.97 -1.03
N SER A 219 -4.90 -7.99 0.28
CA SER A 219 -5.95 -7.82 1.29
C SER A 219 -6.60 -6.46 1.23
N LEU A 220 -5.84 -5.39 1.01
CA LEU A 220 -6.40 -4.04 0.88
C LEU A 220 -7.32 -3.91 -0.34
N LEU A 221 -7.00 -4.60 -1.45
CA LEU A 221 -7.85 -4.63 -2.64
C LEU A 221 -9.08 -5.54 -2.47
N MET A 222 -8.92 -6.69 -1.81
CA MET A 222 -10.01 -7.64 -1.59
C MET A 222 -10.98 -7.18 -0.51
N GLN A 223 -10.50 -6.43 0.47
CA GLN A 223 -11.30 -6.12 1.64
C GLN A 223 -12.61 -5.39 1.31
N PRO A 224 -12.62 -4.28 0.54
CA PRO A 224 -13.87 -3.62 0.14
C PRO A 224 -14.81 -4.58 -0.61
N LEU A 225 -14.28 -5.53 -1.37
CA LEU A 225 -15.07 -6.52 -2.11
C LEU A 225 -15.75 -7.54 -1.20
N PHE A 226 -15.19 -7.92 -0.07
CA PHE A 226 -15.82 -8.89 0.84
C PHE A 226 -16.62 -8.23 1.96
N LEU A 227 -16.38 -6.95 2.20
CA LEU A 227 -16.90 -6.29 3.38
C LEU A 227 -18.43 -6.20 3.42
N HIS A 228 -19.05 -6.08 2.24
CA HIS A 228 -20.51 -6.02 2.14
C HIS A 228 -21.20 -7.30 2.63
N LEU A 229 -20.50 -8.45 2.61
CA LEU A 229 -21.02 -9.76 2.99
C LEU A 229 -21.05 -9.99 4.50
N PHE A 230 -20.23 -9.26 5.28
CA PHE A 230 -20.11 -9.47 6.72
C PHE A 230 -20.72 -8.30 7.49
N ASN A 231 -21.73 -8.58 8.33
CA ASN A 231 -22.41 -7.58 9.16
C ASN A 231 -21.83 -7.52 10.60
N SER A 232 -20.52 -7.76 10.75
CA SER A 232 -19.88 -8.02 12.04
C SER A 232 -19.33 -6.76 12.70
N HIS A 233 -19.64 -6.57 13.99
CA HIS A 233 -19.37 -5.33 14.73
C HIS A 233 -17.93 -5.00 15.17
N PRO A 234 -16.88 -5.85 15.04
CA PRO A 234 -15.50 -5.37 15.20
C PRO A 234 -14.74 -5.34 13.86
N MET A 235 -15.25 -4.57 12.91
CA MET A 235 -14.69 -4.49 11.55
C MET A 235 -13.24 -4.01 11.49
N PHE A 236 -12.82 -3.14 12.43
CA PHE A 236 -11.42 -2.71 12.54
C PHE A 236 -10.49 -3.85 12.95
N LEU A 237 -10.95 -4.72 13.87
CA LEU A 237 -10.20 -5.90 14.28
C LEU A 237 -10.10 -6.88 13.11
N THR A 238 -11.18 -7.07 12.35
CA THR A 238 -11.18 -7.90 11.13
C THR A 238 -10.21 -7.35 10.08
N LEU A 239 -10.14 -6.03 9.88
CA LEU A 239 -9.18 -5.40 8.96
C LEU A 239 -7.73 -5.67 9.38
N THR A 240 -7.40 -5.33 10.62
CA THR A 240 -6.03 -5.49 11.12
C THR A 240 -5.60 -6.96 11.12
N LEU A 241 -6.52 -7.86 11.48
CA LEU A 241 -6.29 -9.30 11.49
C LEU A 241 -6.13 -9.86 10.07
N THR A 242 -6.93 -9.41 9.10
CA THR A 242 -6.76 -9.84 7.70
C THR A 242 -5.46 -9.35 7.09
N PHE A 243 -5.04 -8.11 7.35
CA PHE A 243 -3.74 -7.59 6.89
C PHE A 243 -2.57 -8.33 7.54
N SER A 244 -2.64 -8.57 8.85
CA SER A 244 -1.59 -9.26 9.59
C SER A 244 -1.47 -10.71 9.16
N ILE A 245 -2.58 -11.45 9.10
CA ILE A 245 -2.57 -12.87 8.71
C ILE A 245 -2.16 -13.04 7.25
N SER A 246 -2.73 -12.27 6.32
CA SER A 246 -2.36 -12.38 4.90
C SER A 246 -0.90 -11.98 4.67
N GLY A 247 -0.45 -10.88 5.25
CA GLY A 247 0.93 -10.41 5.12
C GLY A 247 1.93 -11.42 5.66
N LEU A 248 1.68 -11.97 6.85
CA LEU A 248 2.53 -13.02 7.42
C LEU A 248 2.51 -14.30 6.58
N LEU A 249 1.33 -14.77 6.20
CA LEU A 249 1.15 -15.97 5.39
C LEU A 249 1.92 -15.85 4.07
N PHE A 250 1.69 -14.79 3.31
CA PHE A 250 2.37 -14.56 2.04
C PHE A 250 3.87 -14.26 2.21
N GLY A 251 4.28 -13.65 3.32
CA GLY A 251 5.69 -13.50 3.70
C GLY A 251 6.39 -14.86 3.86
N PHE A 252 5.79 -15.80 4.60
CA PHE A 252 6.34 -17.15 4.75
C PHE A 252 6.31 -17.95 3.44
N LEU A 253 5.24 -17.83 2.65
CA LEU A 253 5.15 -18.49 1.34
C LEU A 253 6.21 -17.96 0.36
N ALA A 254 6.51 -16.65 0.38
CA ALA A 254 7.54 -16.05 -0.46
C ALA A 254 8.93 -16.63 -0.18
N CYS A 255 9.24 -16.95 1.08
CA CYS A 255 10.50 -17.62 1.43
C CYS A 255 10.65 -19.01 0.80
N LYS A 256 9.54 -19.75 0.62
CA LYS A 256 9.56 -21.08 -0.01
C LYS A 256 9.50 -21.03 -1.53
N PHE A 257 8.79 -20.05 -2.09
CA PHE A 257 8.46 -19.97 -3.52
C PHE A 257 8.94 -18.64 -4.13
N LEU A 258 10.22 -18.34 -3.92
CA LEU A 258 10.87 -17.06 -4.26
C LEU A 258 10.55 -16.56 -5.68
N ASN A 259 10.71 -17.42 -6.69
CA ASN A 259 10.59 -17.00 -8.09
C ASN A 259 9.16 -16.59 -8.46
N THR A 260 8.18 -17.41 -8.08
CA THR A 260 6.78 -17.17 -8.41
C THR A 260 6.21 -16.01 -7.62
N PHE A 261 6.45 -15.97 -6.31
CA PHE A 261 5.95 -14.88 -5.46
C PHE A 261 6.71 -13.59 -5.68
N GLY A 262 8.01 -13.61 -5.98
CA GLY A 262 8.77 -12.40 -6.28
C GLY A 262 8.25 -11.67 -7.51
N ILE A 263 7.96 -12.40 -8.59
CA ILE A 263 7.35 -11.83 -9.80
C ILE A 263 5.95 -11.29 -9.49
N GLY A 264 5.11 -12.09 -8.82
CA GLY A 264 3.74 -11.68 -8.46
C GLY A 264 3.71 -10.45 -7.55
N ALA A 265 4.57 -10.41 -6.53
CA ALA A 265 4.69 -9.32 -5.58
C ALA A 265 5.10 -8.01 -6.25
N THR A 266 6.16 -8.03 -7.06
CA THR A 266 6.64 -6.83 -7.75
C THR A 266 5.68 -6.34 -8.82
N ALA A 267 5.01 -7.24 -9.54
CA ALA A 267 3.97 -6.89 -10.50
C ALA A 267 2.75 -6.25 -9.83
N LEU A 268 2.26 -6.83 -8.73
CA LEU A 268 1.11 -6.30 -7.99
C LEU A 268 1.44 -4.97 -7.33
N ALA A 269 2.58 -4.88 -6.63
CA ALA A 269 3.03 -3.65 -5.99
C ALA A 269 3.28 -2.54 -7.02
N GLY A 270 3.90 -2.85 -8.16
CA GLY A 270 4.14 -1.89 -9.25
C GLY A 270 2.84 -1.38 -9.87
N SER A 271 1.90 -2.28 -10.16
CA SER A 271 0.58 -1.91 -10.71
C SER A 271 -0.22 -1.06 -9.74
N TYR A 272 -0.17 -1.39 -8.45
CA TYR A 272 -0.81 -0.62 -7.39
C TYR A 272 -0.20 0.78 -7.27
N LEU A 273 1.13 0.89 -7.23
CA LEU A 273 1.85 2.18 -7.17
C LEU A 273 1.66 3.01 -8.43
N PHE A 274 1.38 2.40 -9.58
CA PHE A 274 1.07 3.09 -10.82
C PHE A 274 -0.36 3.66 -10.81
N ILE A 275 -1.36 2.86 -10.43
CA ILE A 275 -2.77 3.26 -10.48
C ILE A 275 -3.17 4.18 -9.33
N LYS A 276 -2.65 3.96 -8.12
CA LYS A 276 -3.07 4.72 -6.93
C LYS A 276 -2.88 6.24 -7.07
N PRO A 277 -1.72 6.75 -7.55
CA PRO A 277 -1.55 8.17 -7.80
C PRO A 277 -2.45 8.75 -8.88
N ILE A 278 -2.79 7.98 -9.91
CA ILE A 278 -3.75 8.40 -10.94
C ILE A 278 -5.11 8.67 -10.28
N GLY A 279 -5.47 7.85 -9.30
CA GLY A 279 -6.64 8.06 -8.46
C GLY A 279 -6.63 9.37 -7.67
N TRP A 280 -5.45 9.82 -7.21
CA TRP A 280 -5.28 11.13 -6.55
C TRP A 280 -5.48 12.28 -7.53
N PHE A 281 -4.94 12.18 -8.75
CA PHE A 281 -5.10 13.22 -9.78
C PHE A 281 -6.54 13.31 -10.32
N ALA A 282 -7.22 12.18 -10.44
CA ALA A 282 -8.59 12.12 -10.98
C ALA A 282 -9.69 12.46 -9.95
N SER A 283 -9.31 12.89 -8.73
CA SER A 283 -10.20 13.26 -7.61
C SER A 283 -11.35 12.30 -7.32
N GLY A 284 -11.20 11.03 -7.71
CA GLY A 284 -12.31 10.08 -7.79
C GLY A 284 -11.99 8.69 -7.27
N TYR A 285 -10.75 8.46 -6.82
CA TYR A 285 -10.40 7.21 -6.15
C TYR A 285 -10.70 7.32 -4.66
N PRO A 286 -11.72 6.62 -4.16
CA PRO A 286 -11.99 6.60 -2.73
C PRO A 286 -10.83 5.94 -2.01
N ASN A 287 -10.35 6.59 -0.95
CA ASN A 287 -9.34 5.99 -0.07
C ASN A 287 -9.91 4.69 0.50
N GLU A 288 -9.19 3.58 0.38
CA GLU A 288 -9.67 2.25 0.77
C GLU A 288 -9.96 2.20 2.28
N ILE A 289 -9.17 2.92 3.08
CA ILE A 289 -9.38 3.06 4.52
C ILE A 289 -10.67 3.85 4.80
N TYR A 290 -10.96 4.85 3.98
CA TYR A 290 -12.18 5.65 4.12
C TYR A 290 -13.42 4.82 3.77
N LEU A 291 -13.36 4.00 2.71
CA LEU A 291 -14.43 3.05 2.35
C LEU A 291 -14.74 2.09 3.49
N VAL A 292 -13.71 1.50 4.09
CA VAL A 292 -13.85 0.65 5.27
C VAL A 292 -14.52 1.45 6.40
N LYS A 293 -14.00 2.62 6.77
CA LYS A 293 -14.60 3.38 7.87
C LYS A 293 -16.06 3.75 7.59
N ARG A 294 -16.41 4.17 6.38
CA ARG A 294 -17.79 4.47 5.99
C ARG A 294 -18.71 3.26 6.12
N ALA A 295 -18.26 2.09 5.67
CA ALA A 295 -19.01 0.84 5.83
C ALA A 295 -19.14 0.40 7.30
N PHE A 296 -18.18 0.73 8.17
CA PHE A 296 -18.28 0.46 9.61
C PHE A 296 -19.44 1.22 10.28
N TYR A 297 -19.71 2.45 9.86
CA TYR A 297 -20.79 3.28 10.43
C TYR A 297 -22.16 3.02 9.78
N GLY A 298 -22.30 1.97 8.98
CA GLY A 298 -23.59 1.55 8.42
C GLY A 298 -24.09 2.40 7.25
N PHE A 299 -23.24 3.22 6.64
CA PHE A 299 -23.58 3.94 5.41
C PHE A 299 -23.76 2.96 4.25
N GLU A 300 -24.69 3.31 3.34
CA GLU A 300 -25.06 2.47 2.20
C GLU A 300 -23.86 1.79 1.56
N LYS A 301 -23.95 0.46 1.48
CA LYS A 301 -22.87 -0.45 1.03
C LYS A 301 -22.61 -0.37 -0.47
N GLU A 302 -23.22 0.58 -1.18
CA GLU A 302 -23.10 0.70 -2.62
C GLU A 302 -21.69 1.21 -2.98
N ILE A 303 -20.84 0.27 -3.39
CA ILE A 303 -19.51 0.55 -3.88
C ILE A 303 -19.64 1.21 -5.24
N ASN A 304 -19.15 2.44 -5.36
CA ASN A 304 -19.18 3.19 -6.61
C ASN A 304 -18.47 2.40 -7.72
N PHE A 305 -19.07 2.33 -8.92
CA PHE A 305 -18.51 1.68 -10.11
C PHE A 305 -17.05 2.06 -10.39
N ARG A 306 -16.65 3.30 -10.07
CA ARG A 306 -15.26 3.77 -10.21
C ARG A 306 -14.27 2.85 -9.50
N PHE A 307 -14.58 2.38 -8.29
CA PHE A 307 -13.70 1.48 -7.53
C PHE A 307 -13.41 0.20 -8.30
N TYR A 308 -14.44 -0.42 -8.88
CA TYR A 308 -14.29 -1.65 -9.67
C TYR A 308 -13.40 -1.42 -10.90
N LEU A 309 -13.53 -0.27 -11.57
CA LEU A 309 -12.68 0.09 -12.72
C LEU A 309 -11.20 0.15 -12.32
N TYR A 310 -10.88 0.80 -11.20
CA TYR A 310 -9.51 0.87 -10.69
C TYR A 310 -8.98 -0.51 -10.27
N PHE A 311 -9.78 -1.30 -9.55
CA PHE A 311 -9.43 -2.67 -9.15
C PHE A 311 -9.15 -3.56 -10.38
N SER A 312 -10.04 -3.55 -11.37
CA SER A 312 -9.86 -4.31 -12.62
C SER A 312 -8.62 -3.86 -13.38
N SER A 313 -8.34 -2.55 -13.41
CA SER A 313 -7.13 -2.01 -14.06
C SER A 313 -5.85 -2.50 -13.38
N ILE A 314 -5.81 -2.51 -12.04
CA ILE A 314 -4.67 -3.04 -11.27
C ILE A 314 -4.47 -4.52 -11.57
N MET A 315 -5.56 -5.32 -11.63
CA MET A 315 -5.46 -6.75 -11.91
C MET A 315 -4.98 -7.04 -13.34
N VAL A 316 -5.49 -6.33 -14.34
CA VAL A 316 -5.05 -6.48 -15.74
C VAL A 316 -3.58 -6.11 -15.90
N LEU A 317 -3.14 -4.99 -15.31
CA LEU A 317 -1.74 -4.57 -15.32
C LEU A 317 -0.84 -5.55 -14.58
N THR A 318 -1.32 -6.11 -13.45
CA THR A 318 -0.58 -7.11 -12.69
C THR A 318 -0.37 -8.37 -13.52
N ILE A 319 -1.44 -8.91 -14.14
CA ILE A 319 -1.35 -10.10 -14.99
C ILE A 319 -0.41 -9.86 -16.17
N GLY A 320 -0.57 -8.72 -16.87
CA GLY A 320 0.30 -8.34 -17.99
C GLY A 320 1.78 -8.24 -17.57
N SER A 321 2.04 -7.62 -16.43
CA SER A 321 3.39 -7.48 -15.85
C SER A 321 3.99 -8.82 -15.45
N VAL A 322 3.20 -9.72 -14.85
CA VAL A 322 3.63 -11.09 -14.53
C VAL A 322 4.05 -11.85 -15.79
N PHE A 323 3.23 -11.82 -16.85
CA PHE A 323 3.58 -12.45 -18.13
C PHE A 323 4.86 -11.86 -18.74
N TYR A 324 5.00 -10.53 -18.70
CA TYR A 324 6.18 -9.85 -19.21
C TYR A 324 7.45 -10.23 -18.44
N GLN A 325 7.43 -10.13 -17.11
CA GLN A 325 8.56 -10.46 -16.26
C GLN A 325 8.92 -11.95 -16.35
N TYR A 326 7.93 -12.84 -16.44
CA TYR A 326 8.17 -14.28 -16.60
C TYR A 326 8.82 -14.61 -17.95
N ARG A 327 8.39 -13.96 -19.03
CA ARG A 327 9.04 -14.08 -20.35
C ARG A 327 10.47 -13.57 -20.30
N GLN A 328 10.71 -12.46 -19.61
CA GLN A 328 12.05 -11.90 -19.43
C GLN A 328 12.95 -12.82 -18.61
N LEU A 329 12.42 -13.45 -17.56
CA LEU A 329 13.14 -14.43 -16.75
C LEU A 329 13.54 -15.66 -17.57
N ARG A 330 12.64 -16.22 -18.38
CA ARG A 330 12.95 -17.37 -19.25
C ARG A 330 14.09 -17.06 -20.22
N LYS A 331 14.10 -15.87 -20.82
CA LYS A 331 15.18 -15.42 -21.72
C LYS A 331 16.52 -15.31 -21.01
N ARG A 332 16.54 -14.95 -19.72
CA ARG A 332 17.78 -14.87 -18.93
C ARG A 332 18.32 -16.25 -18.61
N MET A 333 17.46 -17.15 -18.12
CA MET A 333 17.88 -18.53 -17.83
C MET A 333 18.47 -19.23 -19.05
N SER A 334 17.89 -19.06 -20.24
CA SER A 334 18.46 -19.63 -21.47
C SER A 334 19.83 -19.04 -21.85
N MET A 335 20.07 -17.75 -21.55
CA MET A 335 21.37 -17.12 -21.81
C MET A 335 22.42 -17.61 -20.80
N ASP A 336 22.06 -17.74 -19.52
CA ASP A 336 22.96 -18.23 -18.47
C ASP A 336 23.36 -19.68 -18.73
N GLU A 337 22.43 -20.53 -19.22
CA GLU A 337 22.74 -21.89 -19.68
C GLU A 337 23.71 -21.90 -20.87
N MET A 338 23.52 -21.00 -21.85
CA MET A 338 24.46 -20.86 -22.98
C MET A 338 25.84 -20.40 -22.53
N PHE A 339 25.94 -19.48 -21.57
CA PHE A 339 27.22 -19.04 -21.02
C PHE A 339 27.91 -20.14 -20.21
N ALA A 340 27.17 -20.86 -19.37
CA ALA A 340 27.70 -22.00 -18.62
C ALA A 340 28.21 -23.11 -19.57
N TYR A 341 27.49 -23.38 -20.66
CA TYR A 341 27.94 -24.32 -21.69
C TYR A 341 29.23 -23.85 -22.37
N LYS A 342 29.30 -22.57 -22.76
CA LYS A 342 30.47 -22.00 -23.43
C LYS A 342 31.71 -21.98 -22.54
N GLU A 343 31.53 -21.72 -21.24
CA GLU A 343 32.63 -21.74 -20.25
C GLU A 343 33.19 -23.15 -20.03
N MET A 344 32.33 -24.18 -20.07
CA MET A 344 32.77 -25.58 -20.05
C MET A 344 33.58 -25.96 -21.31
N ASP A 345 33.15 -25.52 -22.49
CA ASP A 345 33.84 -25.80 -23.76
C ASP A 345 35.24 -25.17 -23.81
N TYR A 346 35.40 -23.94 -23.29
CA TYR A 346 36.72 -23.32 -23.13
C TYR A 346 37.63 -24.05 -22.14
N CYS A 347 37.08 -24.57 -21.03
CA CYS A 347 37.86 -25.35 -20.08
C CYS A 347 38.35 -26.67 -20.68
N GLU A 348 37.55 -27.30 -21.53
CA GLU A 348 37.90 -28.56 -22.20
C GLU A 348 39.00 -28.34 -23.25
N MET A 349 38.89 -27.30 -24.08
CA MET A 349 39.93 -26.95 -25.07
C MET A 349 41.26 -26.56 -24.40
N GLY A 350 41.23 -25.87 -23.26
CA GLY A 350 42.44 -25.50 -22.51
C GLY A 350 43.19 -26.71 -21.91
N ASN A 351 42.47 -27.78 -21.54
CA ASN A 351 43.09 -29.02 -21.08
C ASN A 351 43.70 -29.83 -22.24
N PHE A 352 43.10 -29.82 -23.43
CA PHE A 352 43.71 -30.44 -24.62
C PHE A 352 45.00 -29.73 -25.04
N GLU A 353 45.07 -28.40 -25.00
CA GLU A 353 46.31 -27.69 -25.33
C GLU A 353 47.43 -27.96 -24.31
N LYS A 354 47.09 -28.06 -23.02
CA LYS A 354 48.06 -28.42 -21.97
C LYS A 354 48.54 -29.86 -22.10
N ALA A 355 47.65 -30.82 -22.35
CA ALA A 355 48.02 -32.22 -22.55
C ALA A 355 48.99 -32.39 -23.74
N ASN A 356 48.73 -31.68 -24.85
CA ASN A 356 49.57 -31.74 -26.05
C ASN A 356 50.92 -31.03 -25.87
N LYS A 357 50.99 -29.96 -25.05
CA LYS A 357 52.26 -29.29 -24.71
C LYS A 357 53.15 -30.08 -23.74
N SER A 358 52.56 -30.90 -22.87
CA SER A 358 53.31 -31.80 -21.99
C SER A 358 53.90 -33.00 -22.73
N GLU A 359 53.27 -33.48 -23.80
CA GLU A 359 53.80 -34.59 -24.61
C GLU A 359 54.99 -34.17 -25.49
N VAL A 360 55.03 -32.91 -25.95
CA VAL A 360 56.13 -32.38 -26.78
C VAL A 360 57.36 -31.97 -25.95
N LYS A 361 57.23 -31.72 -24.64
CA LYS A 361 58.38 -31.39 -23.77
C LYS A 361 59.02 -32.60 -23.07
N GLY A 362 58.38 -33.77 -23.10
CA GLY A 362 58.94 -35.01 -22.52
C GLY A 362 59.92 -35.76 -23.44
N PHE A 363 60.06 -35.36 -24.70
CA PHE A 363 60.88 -36.11 -25.67
C PHE A 363 62.32 -35.59 -25.84
N ALA A 364 62.75 -34.62 -25.04
CA ALA A 364 64.09 -34.05 -25.14
C ALA A 364 64.99 -34.28 -23.91
N ASP A 365 64.49 -34.79 -22.78
CA ASP A 365 65.33 -34.83 -21.56
C ASP A 365 65.05 -35.99 -20.57
N GLU A 366 64.34 -37.05 -20.98
CA GLU A 366 63.95 -38.14 -20.06
C GLU A 366 64.21 -39.57 -20.58
N THR A 367 65.27 -39.76 -21.38
CA THR A 367 65.70 -41.12 -21.76
C THR A 367 66.39 -41.88 -20.62
N GLU A 368 66.72 -41.24 -19.49
CA GLU A 368 67.50 -41.87 -18.41
C GLU A 368 66.71 -42.16 -17.12
N VAL A 369 65.61 -41.43 -16.84
CA VAL A 369 64.86 -41.57 -15.57
C VAL A 369 63.70 -42.57 -15.68
N VAL A 370 63.14 -42.78 -16.87
CA VAL A 370 62.00 -43.69 -17.08
C VAL A 370 62.39 -45.17 -16.92
N MET A 371 63.68 -45.51 -16.97
CA MET A 371 64.12 -46.90 -16.79
C MET A 371 64.10 -47.37 -15.32
N GLN A 372 64.12 -46.46 -14.33
CA GLN A 372 64.09 -46.83 -12.91
C GLN A 372 62.67 -47.00 -12.34
N SER A 373 61.69 -46.23 -12.81
CA SER A 373 60.30 -46.33 -12.32
C SER A 373 59.59 -47.59 -12.83
N VAL A 374 59.95 -48.06 -14.04
CA VAL A 374 59.40 -49.30 -14.63
C VAL A 374 59.86 -50.55 -13.86
N GLN A 375 61.07 -50.55 -13.29
CA GLN A 375 61.53 -51.68 -12.45
C GLN A 375 60.85 -51.76 -11.09
N PHE A 376 60.42 -50.62 -10.52
CA PHE A 376 59.77 -50.60 -9.21
C PHE A 376 58.32 -51.10 -9.28
N VAL A 377 57.58 -50.74 -10.34
CA VAL A 377 56.20 -51.21 -10.56
C VAL A 377 56.16 -52.72 -10.87
N LYS A 378 57.17 -53.26 -11.58
CA LYS A 378 57.25 -54.71 -11.86
C LYS A 378 57.47 -55.54 -10.58
N LYS A 379 58.25 -55.03 -9.61
CA LYS A 379 58.44 -55.68 -8.29
C LYS A 379 57.18 -55.67 -7.41
N LEU A 380 56.32 -54.67 -7.53
CA LEU A 380 55.06 -54.61 -6.79
C LEU A 380 53.99 -55.53 -7.40
N SER A 381 53.97 -55.69 -8.73
CA SER A 381 53.07 -56.64 -9.40
C SER A 381 53.36 -58.11 -9.05
N GLU A 382 54.63 -58.48 -8.82
CA GLU A 382 54.98 -59.87 -8.44
C GLU A 382 54.67 -60.18 -6.96
N LYS A 383 54.72 -59.18 -6.07
CA LYS A 383 54.32 -59.35 -4.66
C LYS A 383 52.80 -59.44 -4.47
N GLY A 384 52.01 -58.83 -5.36
CA GLY A 384 50.54 -58.91 -5.32
C GLY A 384 49.99 -60.30 -5.68
N LYS A 385 50.60 -60.98 -6.68
CA LYS A 385 50.11 -62.30 -7.13
C LYS A 385 50.31 -63.42 -6.09
N ARG A 386 51.37 -63.38 -5.27
CA ARG A 386 51.59 -64.42 -4.23
C ARG A 386 50.61 -64.37 -3.05
N LYS A 387 49.86 -63.27 -2.89
CA LYS A 387 48.86 -63.13 -1.82
C LYS A 387 47.45 -63.55 -2.23
N SER A 388 47.19 -63.68 -3.54
CA SER A 388 45.87 -64.10 -4.05
C SER A 388 45.69 -65.62 -4.05
N ASP A 389 46.79 -66.38 -4.15
CA ASP A 389 46.73 -67.86 -4.21
C ASP A 389 46.63 -68.52 -2.82
N SER A 390 46.76 -67.77 -1.71
CA SER A 390 46.66 -68.33 -0.35
C SER A 390 45.31 -68.12 0.34
N SER A 391 44.33 -67.53 -0.36
CA SER A 391 42.98 -67.24 0.20
C SER A 391 41.88 -68.20 -0.25
N ASP A 392 42.14 -69.12 -1.17
CA ASP A 392 41.14 -70.06 -1.72
C ASP A 392 41.23 -71.50 -1.15
N GLN A 393 41.76 -71.69 0.06
CA GLN A 393 41.82 -73.02 0.70
C GLN A 393 41.16 -73.14 2.08
N SER A 394 40.21 -72.26 2.41
CA SER A 394 39.37 -72.46 3.59
C SER A 394 37.93 -72.00 3.37
N GLN A 395 37.14 -72.84 2.70
CA GLN A 395 35.72 -73.11 3.02
C GLN A 395 35.20 -74.33 2.27
#